data_AF-A0A3P1VLJ1-F1
#
_entry.id   AF-A0A3P1VLJ1-F1
#
_cell.length_a   1.000
_cell.length_b   1.000
_cell.length_c   1.000
_cell.angle_alpha   90.00
_cell.angle_beta   90.00
_cell.angle_gamma   90.00
#
_symmetry.space_group_name_H-M   'P 1'
#
loop_
_entity.id
_entity.type
_entity.pdbx_description
1 polymer ?
#
loop_
_entity_poly.entity_id
_entity_poly.type
_entity_poly.pdbx_seq_one_letter_code
_entity_poly.pdbx_strand_id
1 'polypeptide(L)'
;MRPKKYPYLGKRKREEIPSPLFSARPIFNEVPIVKEVKVELGVEANVGHSYPEMVIHLDISGYGNRVHSVYHFPGVLLTVGESTQLKILFYKRLRNFTADRFLTFRESDWEFFIRDLVNEFLH
;
A
#
# COMPACT_ATOMS: atom_id res chain seq x y z
N MET A 1 53.32 -43.96 -30.48
CA MET A 1 53.07 -43.91 -29.02
C MET A 1 51.94 -42.89 -28.77
N ARG A 2 50.82 -43.28 -28.15
CA ARG A 2 49.67 -42.37 -27.88
C ARG A 2 49.94 -41.52 -26.63
N PRO A 3 49.46 -40.27 -26.54
CA PRO A 3 49.65 -39.45 -25.34
C PRO A 3 48.83 -40.02 -24.18
N LYS A 4 49.48 -40.17 -23.01
CA LYS A 4 48.84 -40.64 -21.77
C LYS A 4 47.82 -39.60 -21.29
N LYS A 5 46.54 -40.01 -21.14
CA LYS A 5 45.52 -39.26 -20.40
C LYS A 5 46.00 -39.11 -18.95
N TYR A 6 46.07 -37.88 -18.45
CA TYR A 6 46.30 -37.62 -17.03
C TYR A 6 45.07 -38.05 -16.20
N PRO A 7 45.23 -38.79 -15.10
CA PRO A 7 44.12 -39.20 -14.26
C PRO A 7 43.93 -38.16 -13.15
N TYR A 8 43.11 -37.14 -13.39
CA TYR A 8 42.67 -36.27 -12.29
C TYR A 8 41.41 -36.88 -11.66
N LEU A 9 41.61 -37.98 -10.95
CA LEU A 9 40.69 -38.48 -9.94
C LEU A 9 41.03 -37.72 -8.65
N GLY A 10 40.29 -36.65 -8.36
CA GLY A 10 40.61 -35.80 -7.22
C GLY A 10 39.51 -34.84 -6.84
N LYS A 11 38.59 -35.33 -6.01
CA LYS A 11 37.55 -34.61 -5.25
C LYS A 11 36.29 -34.24 -6.05
N ARG A 12 35.23 -35.03 -5.81
CA ARG A 12 33.84 -34.57 -5.92
C ARG A 12 33.78 -33.20 -5.23
N LYS A 13 33.57 -32.13 -5.99
CA LYS A 13 33.02 -30.90 -5.43
C LYS A 13 31.69 -31.32 -4.82
N ARG A 14 31.65 -31.49 -3.50
CA ARG A 14 30.40 -31.42 -2.75
C ARG A 14 29.80 -30.11 -3.22
N GLU A 15 28.63 -30.18 -3.84
CA GLU A 15 27.75 -29.03 -3.99
C GLU A 15 27.45 -28.58 -2.55
N GLU A 16 28.35 -27.78 -1.98
CA GLU A 16 28.02 -26.91 -0.88
C GLU A 16 26.97 -25.99 -1.49
N ILE A 17 25.71 -26.37 -1.26
CA ILE A 17 24.53 -25.52 -1.42
C ILE A 17 24.99 -24.15 -0.95
N PRO A 18 25.06 -23.12 -1.82
CA PRO A 18 25.52 -21.82 -1.39
C PRO A 18 24.56 -21.39 -0.28
N SER A 19 25.05 -21.41 0.95
CA SER A 19 24.36 -20.75 2.05
C SER A 19 24.15 -19.32 1.58
N PRO A 20 22.91 -18.78 1.61
CA PRO A 20 22.67 -17.42 1.17
C PRO A 20 23.55 -16.50 2.02
N LEU A 21 24.66 -16.00 1.45
CA LEU A 21 25.57 -15.06 2.11
C LEU A 21 24.84 -13.77 2.48
N PHE A 22 23.72 -13.52 1.80
CA PHE A 22 22.73 -12.56 2.21
C PHE A 22 21.64 -13.32 2.94
N SER A 23 21.63 -13.16 4.26
CA SER A 23 20.37 -13.13 4.98
C SER A 23 19.55 -12.03 4.29
N ALA A 24 18.73 -12.42 3.32
CA ALA A 24 17.60 -11.62 2.88
C ALA A 24 16.66 -11.57 4.08
N ARG A 25 17.08 -10.86 5.14
CA ARG A 25 16.16 -10.35 6.12
C ARG A 25 15.26 -9.47 5.27
N PRO A 26 13.98 -9.84 5.09
CA PRO A 26 13.08 -8.86 4.57
C PRO A 26 13.23 -7.66 5.51
N ILE A 27 13.49 -6.49 4.93
CA ILE A 27 13.54 -5.23 5.65
C ILE A 27 12.09 -4.92 6.06
N PHE A 28 11.47 -5.81 6.83
CA PHE A 28 10.24 -5.53 7.52
C PHE A 28 10.67 -4.56 8.62
N ASN A 29 10.71 -3.29 8.24
CA ASN A 29 10.65 -2.22 9.21
C ASN A 29 9.32 -2.43 9.93
N GLU A 30 9.37 -3.01 11.14
CA GLU A 30 8.27 -3.06 12.11
C GLU A 30 7.88 -1.64 12.61
N VAL A 31 8.37 -0.60 11.93
CA VAL A 31 8.03 0.78 12.23
C VAL A 31 6.61 1.01 11.72
N PRO A 32 5.68 1.49 12.57
CA PRO A 32 4.33 1.78 12.13
C PRO A 32 4.36 2.84 11.02
N ILE A 33 3.82 2.49 9.86
CA ILE A 33 3.76 3.25 8.59
C ILE A 33 3.38 4.72 8.79
N VAL A 34 2.50 4.98 9.77
CA VAL A 34 2.00 6.31 10.14
C VAL A 34 3.14 7.29 10.50
N LYS A 35 4.32 6.79 10.88
CA LYS A 35 5.49 7.63 11.17
C LYS A 35 6.26 8.09 9.92
N GLU A 36 6.26 7.29 8.85
CA GLU A 36 7.08 7.54 7.66
C GLU A 36 6.26 8.03 6.46
N VAL A 37 4.96 7.72 6.44
CA VAL A 37 4.03 8.17 5.41
C VAL A 37 2.98 9.10 6.01
N LYS A 38 2.91 10.31 5.47
CA LYS A 38 1.88 11.29 5.79
C LYS A 38 0.70 11.07 4.84
N VAL A 39 -0.45 10.68 5.40
CA VAL A 39 -1.70 10.48 4.65
C VAL A 39 -2.74 11.50 5.10
N GLU A 40 -3.22 12.31 4.17
CA GLU A 40 -4.24 13.33 4.37
C GLU A 40 -5.51 12.94 3.59
N LEU A 41 -6.65 12.92 4.30
CA LEU A 41 -7.97 12.68 3.70
C LEU A 41 -8.80 13.95 3.77
N GLY A 42 -9.04 14.56 2.61
CA GLY A 42 -10.03 15.61 2.40
C GLY A 42 -11.38 14.99 2.04
N VAL A 43 -12.46 15.47 2.66
CA VAL A 43 -13.83 15.09 2.28
C VAL A 43 -14.57 16.39 2.06
N GLU A 44 -15.04 16.58 0.85
CA GLU A 44 -15.74 17.77 0.38
C GLU A 44 -17.13 17.38 -0.09
N ALA A 45 -18.14 18.12 0.35
CA ALA A 45 -19.49 17.98 -0.17
C ALA A 45 -19.70 19.07 -1.22
N ASN A 46 -19.83 18.68 -2.48
CA ASN A 46 -20.16 19.58 -3.57
C ASN A 46 -21.68 19.57 -3.79
N VAL A 47 -22.36 20.61 -3.31
CA VAL A 47 -23.79 20.80 -3.54
C VAL A 47 -23.95 21.68 -4.79
N GLY A 48 -23.69 21.10 -5.97
CA GLY A 48 -23.92 21.76 -7.25
C GLY A 48 -25.42 21.91 -7.57
N HIS A 49 -25.73 22.69 -8.61
CA HIS A 49 -27.12 22.98 -9.00
C HIS A 49 -27.91 21.78 -9.56
N SER A 50 -27.23 20.72 -10.03
CA SER A 50 -27.89 19.59 -10.69
C SER A 50 -27.95 18.32 -9.85
N TYR A 51 -26.89 17.98 -9.12
CA TYR A 51 -26.86 16.83 -8.21
C TYR A 51 -25.86 17.07 -7.08
N PRO A 52 -26.19 16.65 -5.84
CA PRO A 52 -25.21 16.65 -4.79
C PRO A 52 -24.21 15.51 -4.98
N GLU A 53 -22.93 15.82 -4.78
CA GLU A 53 -21.82 14.90 -4.97
C GLU A 53 -20.83 15.04 -3.82
N MET A 54 -20.36 13.93 -3.28
CA MET A 54 -19.25 13.92 -2.34
C MET A 54 -17.94 13.65 -3.09
N VAL A 55 -16.94 14.50 -2.84
CA VAL A 55 -15.59 14.39 -3.39
C VAL A 55 -14.64 14.06 -2.24
N ILE A 56 -13.89 12.96 -2.39
CA ILE A 56 -12.86 12.56 -1.43
C ILE A 56 -11.49 12.79 -2.06
N HIS A 57 -10.69 13.65 -1.43
CA HIS A 57 -9.31 13.91 -1.80
C HIS A 57 -8.40 13.06 -0.93
N LEU A 58 -7.53 12.27 -1.54
CA LEU A 58 -6.55 11.44 -0.85
C LEU A 58 -5.15 11.91 -1.25
N ASP A 59 -4.45 12.51 -0.28
CA ASP A 59 -3.08 12.96 -0.42
C ASP A 59 -2.16 12.06 0.39
N ILE A 60 -1.32 11.31 -0.30
CA ILE A 60 -0.32 10.43 0.29
C ILE A 60 1.06 10.98 -0.04
N SER A 61 1.87 11.21 0.98
CA SER A 61 3.26 11.62 0.82
C SER A 61 4.18 10.81 1.71
N GLY A 62 5.18 10.14 1.13
CA GLY A 62 6.11 9.28 1.87
C GLY A 62 7.11 8.56 0.95
N TYR A 63 8.26 8.16 1.49
CA TYR A 63 9.33 7.43 0.78
C TYR A 63 9.75 8.03 -0.57
N GLY A 64 9.64 9.36 -0.73
CA GLY A 64 9.99 10.05 -1.97
C GLY A 64 8.88 10.05 -3.04
N ASN A 65 7.75 9.40 -2.81
CA ASN A 65 6.58 9.45 -3.67
C ASN A 65 5.47 10.33 -3.07
N ARG A 66 4.72 10.98 -3.97
CA ARG A 66 3.48 11.68 -3.65
C ARG A 66 2.39 11.19 -4.59
N VAL A 67 1.27 10.79 -4.04
CA VAL A 67 0.08 10.35 -4.78
C VAL A 67 -1.07 11.24 -4.33
N HIS A 68 -1.70 11.90 -5.29
CA HIS A 68 -2.91 12.66 -5.09
C HIS A 68 -4.01 12.00 -5.93
N SER A 69 -5.04 11.50 -5.27
CA SER A 69 -6.17 10.84 -5.94
C SER A 69 -7.48 11.47 -5.49
N VAL A 70 -8.37 11.70 -6.45
CA VAL A 70 -9.68 12.33 -6.22
C VAL A 70 -10.77 11.34 -6.58
N TYR A 71 -11.68 11.09 -5.64
CA TYR A 71 -12.75 10.13 -5.79
C TYR A 71 -14.12 10.80 -5.71
N HIS A 72 -14.96 10.47 -6.69
CA HIS A 72 -16.27 11.08 -6.91
C HIS A 72 -17.38 10.10 -6.52
N PHE A 73 -18.24 10.51 -5.59
CA PHE A 73 -19.36 9.72 -5.08
C PHE A 73 -20.67 10.48 -5.33
N PRO A 74 -21.29 10.29 -6.52
CA PRO A 74 -22.54 10.95 -6.85
C PRO A 74 -23.71 10.39 -6.01
N GLY A 75 -24.61 11.26 -5.56
CA GLY A 75 -25.79 10.87 -4.80
C GLY A 75 -25.54 10.49 -3.33
N VAL A 76 -24.28 10.56 -2.89
CA VAL A 76 -23.90 10.41 -1.48
C VAL A 76 -23.61 11.79 -0.91
N LEU A 77 -24.31 12.14 0.17
CA LEU A 77 -24.04 13.34 0.95
C LEU A 77 -23.85 12.95 2.40
N LEU A 78 -22.64 13.19 2.89
CA LEU A 78 -22.36 13.06 4.32
C LEU A 78 -22.47 14.43 4.98
N THR A 79 -23.10 14.45 6.15
CA THR A 79 -23.06 15.59 7.07
C THR A 79 -21.63 15.81 7.59
N VAL A 80 -21.39 16.96 8.23
CA VAL A 80 -20.08 17.26 8.86
C VAL A 80 -19.70 16.20 9.91
N GLY A 81 -20.69 15.65 10.63
CA GLY A 81 -20.47 14.58 11.60
C GLY A 81 -20.06 13.27 10.93
N GLU A 82 -20.79 12.86 9.89
CA GLU A 82 -20.53 11.62 9.15
C GLU A 82 -19.20 11.65 8.40
N SER A 83 -18.84 12.77 7.78
CA SER A 83 -17.53 12.96 7.15
C SER A 83 -16.38 12.88 8.15
N THR A 84 -16.58 13.35 9.38
CA THR A 84 -15.59 13.20 10.47
C THR A 84 -15.48 11.75 10.92
N GLN A 85 -16.61 11.04 11.03
CA GLN A 85 -16.62 9.61 11.37
C GLN A 85 -15.94 8.77 10.29
N LEU A 86 -16.17 9.07 9.01
CA LEU A 86 -15.49 8.43 7.88
C LEU A 86 -13.97 8.66 7.95
N LYS A 87 -13.52 9.88 8.24
CA LYS A 87 -12.09 10.17 8.47
C LYS A 87 -11.51 9.33 9.61
N ILE A 88 -12.20 9.23 10.75
CA ILE A 88 -11.75 8.41 11.89
C ILE A 88 -11.65 6.93 11.48
N LEU A 89 -12.66 6.41 10.77
CA LEU A 89 -12.71 5.03 10.29
C LEU A 89 -11.54 4.74 9.33
N PHE A 90 -11.29 5.66 8.39
CA PHE A 90 -10.18 5.59 7.44
C PHE A 90 -8.83 5.49 8.17
N TYR A 91 -8.53 6.40 9.11
CA TYR A 91 -7.27 6.37 9.86
C TYR A 91 -7.15 5.12 10.75
N LYS A 92 -8.26 4.65 11.33
CA LYS A 92 -8.28 3.42 12.12
C LYS A 92 -7.94 2.20 11.26
N ARG A 93 -8.48 2.10 10.04
CA ARG A 93 -8.16 1.01 9.10
C ARG A 93 -6.73 1.15 8.55
N LEU A 94 -6.28 2.36 8.24
CA LEU A 94 -4.90 2.62 7.81
C LEU A 94 -3.87 2.10 8.81
N ARG A 95 -4.14 2.23 10.12
CA ARG A 95 -3.26 1.71 11.17
C ARG A 95 -3.06 0.19 11.10
N ASN A 96 -3.98 -0.55 10.50
CA ASN A 96 -3.89 -2.00 10.35
C ASN A 96 -3.12 -2.44 9.10
N PHE A 97 -2.74 -1.52 8.20
CA PHE A 97 -1.91 -1.88 7.05
C PHE A 97 -0.47 -2.13 7.47
N THR A 98 0.19 -3.05 6.75
CA THR A 98 1.64 -3.31 6.84
C THR A 98 2.39 -2.50 5.78
N ALA A 99 3.65 -2.16 6.06
CA ALA A 99 4.45 -1.27 5.20
C ALA A 99 4.58 -1.81 3.78
N ASP A 100 4.83 -3.12 3.67
CA ASP A 100 4.87 -3.83 2.39
C ASP A 100 3.58 -3.66 1.59
N ARG A 101 2.43 -3.80 2.25
CA ARG A 101 1.14 -3.64 1.58
C ARG A 101 0.99 -2.22 1.07
N PHE A 102 1.31 -1.22 1.89
CA PHE A 102 1.25 0.19 1.50
C PHE A 102 2.19 0.54 0.33
N LEU A 103 3.40 -0.01 0.31
CA LEU A 103 4.34 0.19 -0.81
C LEU A 103 3.90 -0.48 -2.11
N THR A 104 3.10 -1.54 -2.01
CA THR A 104 2.53 -2.24 -3.18
C THR A 104 1.19 -1.66 -3.67
N PHE A 105 0.58 -0.74 -2.92
CA PHE A 105 -0.73 -0.19 -3.27
C PHE A 105 -0.67 0.56 -4.59
N ARG A 106 -1.54 0.18 -5.51
CA ARG A 106 -1.82 0.94 -6.73
C ARG A 106 -2.95 1.93 -6.47
N GLU A 107 -3.11 2.88 -7.38
CA GLU A 107 -4.23 3.83 -7.33
C GLU A 107 -5.60 3.12 -7.30
N SER A 108 -5.75 2.02 -8.04
CA SER A 108 -6.96 1.18 -8.01
C SER A 108 -7.24 0.58 -6.64
N ASP A 109 -6.20 0.19 -5.88
CA ASP A 109 -6.39 -0.41 -4.57
C ASP A 109 -6.90 0.64 -3.56
N TRP A 110 -6.45 1.89 -3.71
CA TRP A 110 -6.98 3.03 -2.97
C TRP A 110 -8.43 3.31 -3.31
N GLU A 111 -8.81 3.26 -4.60
CA GLU A 111 -10.20 3.40 -5.03
C GLU A 111 -11.11 2.36 -4.37
N PHE A 112 -10.72 1.08 -4.42
CA PHE A 112 -11.47 -0.01 -3.78
C PHE A 112 -11.57 0.19 -2.27
N PHE A 113 -10.48 0.57 -1.61
CA PHE A 113 -10.46 0.81 -0.17
C PHE A 113 -11.41 1.94 0.26
N ILE A 114 -11.38 3.08 -0.45
CA ILE A 114 -12.27 4.20 -0.16
C ILE A 114 -13.73 3.82 -0.45
N ARG A 115 -13.98 3.12 -1.56
CA ARG A 115 -15.34 2.70 -1.93
C ARG A 115 -15.93 1.72 -0.91
N ASP A 116 -15.15 0.77 -0.42
CA ASP A 116 -15.56 -0.14 0.66
C ASP A 116 -15.88 0.62 1.95
N LEU A 117 -15.07 1.60 2.33
CA LEU A 117 -15.31 2.45 3.50
C LEU A 117 -16.61 3.24 3.37
N VAL A 118 -16.86 3.85 2.21
CA VAL A 118 -18.10 4.60 1.95
C VAL A 118 -19.31 3.67 1.97
N ASN A 119 -19.21 2.49 1.35
CA ASN A 119 -20.29 1.49 1.34
C ASN A 119 -20.63 0.97 2.75
N GLU A 120 -19.61 0.71 3.59
CA GLU A 120 -19.80 0.32 4.99
C GLU A 120 -20.50 1.42 5.81
N PHE A 121 -20.37 2.68 5.39
CA PHE A 121 -20.98 3.82 6.05
C PHE A 121 -22.44 4.05 5.63
N LEU A 122 -22.82 3.62 4.42
CA LEU A 122 -24.17 3.75 3.86
C LEU A 122 -25.12 2.62 4.29
N HIS A 123 -24.60 1.54 4.89
CA HIS A 123 -25.33 0.35 5.32
C HIS A 123 -25.51 0.28 6.83
#